data_AF-A0A2N5G1Q5-F1
#
_entry.id   AF-A0A2N5G1Q5-F1
#
_cell.length_a   1.000
_cell.length_b   1.000
_cell.length_c   1.000
_cell.angle_alpha   90.00
_cell.angle_beta   90.00
_cell.angle_gamma   90.00
#
_symmetry.space_group_name_H-M   'P 1'
#
loop_
_entity.id
_entity.type
_entity.pdbx_description
1 polymer ?
#
loop_
_entity_poly.entity_id
_entity_poly.type
_entity_poly.pdbx_seq_one_letter_code
_entity_poly.pdbx_strand_id
1 'polypeptide(L)'
;MKAVLLIFLTILGLALSCKGIELMHLGTDVDGDGIGIQFLGFEMADSLSEQNIPKAAAAFLAAGVLLVLYGIISALCLKRPSERKK
;
A
#
# COMPACT_ATOMS: atom_id res chain seq x y z
N MET A 1 6.78 -7.08 -20.55
CA MET A 1 5.57 -7.32 -19.71
C MET A 1 5.89 -7.43 -18.22
N LYS A 2 6.75 -8.36 -17.77
CA LYS A 2 7.08 -8.51 -16.33
C LYS A 2 7.65 -7.26 -15.65
N ALA A 3 8.51 -6.50 -16.34
CA ALA A 3 9.06 -5.25 -15.81
C ALA A 3 7.99 -4.15 -15.62
N VAL A 4 7.05 -4.03 -16.56
CA VAL A 4 5.93 -3.08 -16.46
C VAL A 4 5.03 -3.42 -15.27
N LEU A 5 4.73 -4.72 -15.10
CA LEU A 5 3.98 -5.22 -13.96
C LEU A 5 4.68 -4.91 -12.63
N LEU A 6 6.01 -5.12 -12.55
CA LEU A 6 6.80 -4.80 -11.35
C LEU A 6 6.75 -3.30 -11.03
N ILE A 7 6.94 -2.44 -12.02
CA ILE A 7 6.85 -0.99 -11.84
C ILE A 7 5.47 -0.60 -11.32
N PHE A 8 4.41 -1.14 -11.92
CA PHE A 8 3.04 -0.90 -11.47
C PHE A 8 2.80 -1.35 -10.03
N LEU A 9 3.23 -2.56 -9.66
CA LEU A 9 3.15 -3.04 -8.27
C LEU A 9 3.93 -2.15 -7.30
N THR A 10 5.10 -1.64 -7.70
CA THR A 10 5.90 -0.80 -6.81
C THR A 10 5.24 0.55 -6.56
N ILE A 11 4.68 1.16 -7.61
CA ILE A 11 3.90 2.40 -7.52
C ILE A 11 2.65 2.20 -6.66
N LEU A 12 1.92 1.10 -6.89
CA LEU A 12 0.72 0.77 -6.11
C LEU A 12 1.07 0.56 -4.63
N GLY A 13 2.13 -0.21 -4.33
CA GLY A 13 2.59 -0.43 -2.97
C GLY A 13 3.01 0.86 -2.26
N LEU A 14 3.70 1.76 -2.98
CA LEU A 14 4.06 3.07 -2.44
C LEU A 14 2.83 3.94 -2.16
N ALA A 15 1.85 3.95 -3.06
CA ALA A 15 0.61 4.69 -2.87
C ALA A 15 -0.18 4.19 -1.65
N LEU A 16 -0.28 2.85 -1.46
CA LEU A 16 -0.92 2.25 -0.28
C LEU A 16 -0.19 2.66 1.00
N SER A 17 1.15 2.61 1.00
CA SER A 17 1.96 3.01 2.16
C SER A 17 1.77 4.49 2.49
N CYS A 18 1.77 5.38 1.49
CA CYS A 18 1.53 6.81 1.69
C CYS A 18 0.16 7.06 2.33
N LYS A 19 -0.90 6.40 1.83
CA LYS A 19 -2.22 6.52 2.45
C LYS A 19 -2.26 5.95 3.86
N GLY A 20 -1.62 4.81 4.11
CA GLY A 20 -1.49 4.26 5.47
C GLY A 20 -0.83 5.24 6.45
N ILE A 21 0.23 5.94 6.03
CA ILE A 21 0.89 6.99 6.83
C ILE A 21 -0.04 8.18 7.04
N GLU A 22 -0.71 8.64 6.00
CA GLU A 22 -1.65 9.77 6.07
C GLU A 22 -2.79 9.49 7.05
N LEU A 23 -3.37 8.29 6.98
CA LEU A 23 -4.40 7.83 7.92
C LEU A 23 -3.86 7.67 9.36
N MET A 24 -2.61 7.23 9.53
CA MET A 24 -1.96 7.16 10.85
C MET A 24 -1.73 8.56 11.43
N HIS A 25 -1.37 9.53 10.59
CA HIS A 25 -1.18 10.93 10.97
C HIS A 25 -2.49 11.63 11.33
N LEU A 26 -3.57 11.28 10.62
CA LEU A 26 -4.92 11.75 10.92
C LEU A 26 -5.40 11.23 12.29
N GLY A 27 -5.02 9.99 12.64
CA GLY A 27 -5.25 9.43 13.97
C GLY A 27 -6.74 9.36 14.32
N THR A 28 -7.15 10.14 15.33
CA THR A 28 -8.54 10.29 15.79
C THR A 28 -9.03 11.72 15.65
N ASP A 29 -8.33 12.57 14.89
CA ASP A 29 -8.68 13.98 14.71
C ASP A 29 -9.65 14.12 13.54
N VAL A 30 -10.89 13.68 13.75
CA VAL A 30 -11.91 13.65 12.70
C VAL A 30 -13.21 14.26 13.23
N ASP A 31 -13.81 15.15 12.45
CA ASP A 31 -15.06 15.80 12.84
C ASP A 31 -16.25 14.85 12.55
N GLY A 32 -16.79 14.20 13.57
CA GLY A 32 -18.08 13.50 13.52
C GLY A 32 -18.01 11.96 13.59
N ASP A 33 -18.84 11.27 12.80
CA ASP A 33 -19.10 9.81 12.91
C ASP A 33 -18.07 8.92 12.17
N GLY A 34 -17.00 9.52 11.63
CA GLY A 34 -15.91 8.81 10.95
C GLY A 34 -15.36 9.54 9.73
N ILE A 35 -14.43 8.87 9.00
CA ILE A 35 -13.89 9.37 7.71
C ILE A 35 -14.23 8.44 6.57
N GLY A 36 -14.47 9.02 5.40
CA GLY A 36 -14.45 8.30 4.14
C GLY A 36 -12.99 8.04 3.71
N ILE A 37 -12.66 6.80 3.35
CA ILE A 37 -11.36 6.49 2.75
C ILE A 37 -11.50 6.47 1.24
N GLN A 38 -10.87 7.43 0.57
CA GLN A 38 -10.65 7.38 -0.87
C GLN A 38 -9.23 6.94 -1.19
N PHE A 39 -9.11 5.93 -2.04
CA PHE A 39 -7.85 5.40 -2.53
C PHE A 39 -7.85 5.31 -4.05
N LEU A 40 -6.89 5.98 -4.71
CA LEU A 40 -6.76 5.97 -6.18
C LEU A 40 -8.03 6.42 -6.95
N GLY A 41 -8.85 7.27 -6.35
CA GLY A 41 -10.12 7.74 -6.94
C GLY A 41 -11.31 6.79 -6.71
N PHE A 42 -11.12 5.73 -5.93
CA PHE A 42 -12.20 4.85 -5.47
C PHE A 42 -12.49 5.07 -3.99
N GLU A 43 -13.78 5.16 -3.65
CA GLU A 43 -14.25 5.06 -2.27
C GLU A 43 -14.09 3.62 -1.78
N MET A 44 -13.18 3.43 -0.82
CA MET A 44 -12.95 2.14 -0.17
C MET A 44 -13.95 1.92 0.97
N ALA A 45 -14.31 2.99 1.68
CA ALA A 45 -15.28 2.97 2.76
C ALA A 45 -15.94 4.35 2.87
N ASP A 46 -17.28 4.34 2.96
CA ASP A 46 -18.14 5.53 3.06
C ASP A 46 -18.04 6.17 4.46
N SER A 47 -17.92 5.33 5.49
CA SER A 47 -17.66 5.76 6.87
C SER A 47 -16.82 4.70 7.59
N LEU A 48 -15.65 5.11 8.07
CA LEU A 48 -14.86 4.37 9.06
C LEU A 48 -14.89 5.13 10.38
N SER A 49 -15.52 4.50 11.37
CA SER A 49 -15.52 4.98 12.76
C SER A 49 -14.09 5.20 13.25
N GLU A 50 -13.89 6.28 14.02
CA GLU A 50 -12.61 6.72 14.60
C GLU A 50 -11.75 5.59 15.16
N GLN A 51 -12.37 4.68 15.91
CA GLN A 51 -11.67 3.58 16.58
C GLN A 51 -11.03 2.60 15.59
N ASN A 52 -11.54 2.55 14.36
CA ASN A 52 -11.05 1.70 13.29
C ASN A 52 -10.07 2.42 12.34
N ILE A 53 -9.95 3.75 12.40
CA ILE A 53 -9.01 4.53 11.58
C ILE A 53 -7.56 4.07 11.76
N PRO A 54 -7.00 4.00 12.98
CA PRO A 54 -5.61 3.58 13.16
C PRO A 54 -5.40 2.11 12.75
N LYS A 55 -6.43 1.27 12.91
CA LYS A 55 -6.38 -0.15 12.49
C LYS A 55 -6.39 -0.28 10.97
N ALA A 56 -7.22 0.49 10.28
CA ALA A 56 -7.25 0.57 8.82
C ALA A 56 -5.94 1.15 8.28
N ALA A 57 -5.42 2.21 8.92
CA ALA A 57 -4.13 2.82 8.58
C ALA A 57 -2.99 1.79 8.64
N ALA A 58 -2.91 1.02 9.73
CA ALA A 58 -1.94 -0.05 9.89
C ALA A 58 -2.11 -1.15 8.84
N ALA A 59 -3.35 -1.51 8.48
CA ALA A 59 -3.62 -2.50 7.43
C ALA A 59 -3.18 -2.00 6.04
N PHE A 60 -3.47 -0.75 5.68
CA PHE A 60 -3.02 -0.13 4.43
C PHE A 60 -1.49 -0.05 4.36
N LEU A 61 -0.84 0.34 5.46
CA LEU A 61 0.60 0.40 5.56
C LEU A 61 1.23 -1.00 5.41
N ALA A 62 0.72 -1.98 6.15
CA ALA A 62 1.20 -3.36 6.09
C ALA A 62 1.03 -3.96 4.69
N ALA A 63 -0.12 -3.75 4.06
CA ALA A 63 -0.39 -4.19 2.69
C ALA A 63 0.58 -3.54 1.70
N GLY A 64 0.80 -2.22 1.80
CA GLY A 64 1.75 -1.49 0.95
C GLY A 64 3.19 -2.01 1.08
N VAL A 65 3.67 -2.19 2.31
CA VAL A 65 5.01 -2.73 2.59
C VAL A 65 5.17 -4.15 2.04
N LEU A 66 4.19 -5.03 2.26
CA LEU A 66 4.22 -6.39 1.72
C LEU A 66 4.25 -6.40 0.20
N LEU A 67 3.49 -5.51 -0.45
CA LEU A 67 3.45 -5.40 -1.90
C LEU A 67 4.81 -4.96 -2.47
N VAL A 68 5.44 -3.98 -1.83
CA VAL A 68 6.79 -3.51 -2.20
C VAL A 68 7.83 -4.61 -2.00
N LEU A 69 7.80 -5.31 -0.87
CA LEU A 69 8.71 -6.44 -0.60
C LEU A 69 8.54 -7.54 -1.64
N TYR A 70 7.30 -7.90 -1.96
CA TYR A 70 7.02 -8.88 -3.02
C TYR A 70 7.56 -8.44 -4.38
N GLY A 71 7.39 -7.16 -4.74
CA GLY A 71 7.95 -6.57 -5.95
C GLY A 71 9.48 -6.65 -6.00
N ILE A 72 10.16 -6.29 -4.90
CA ILE A 72 11.62 -6.34 -4.79
C ILE A 72 12.12 -7.79 -4.90
N ILE A 73 11.54 -8.73 -4.15
CA ILE A 73 11.91 -10.14 -4.19
C ILE A 73 11.71 -10.70 -5.60
N SER A 74 10.58 -10.40 -6.24
CA SER A 74 10.30 -10.83 -7.61
C SER A 74 11.30 -10.25 -8.61
N ALA A 75 11.68 -8.98 -8.47
CA ALA A 75 12.70 -8.34 -9.30
C ALA A 75 14.09 -8.97 -9.11
N LEU A 76 14.49 -9.25 -7.86
CA LEU A 76 15.75 -9.92 -7.54
C LEU A 76 15.79 -11.36 -8.07
N CYS A 77 14.69 -12.10 -7.92
CA CYS A 77 14.53 -13.45 -8.48
C CYS A 77 14.57 -13.46 -10.01
N LEU A 78 14.00 -12.44 -10.67
CA LEU A 78 14.07 -12.28 -12.13
C LEU A 78 15.47 -11.88 -12.62
N LYS A 79 16.29 -11.22 -11.79
CA LYS A 79 17.66 -10.82 -12.14
C LYS A 79 18.69 -11.94 -11.99
N ARG A 80 18.42 -12.94 -11.14
CA ARG A 80 19.32 -14.07 -10.86
C ARG A 80 19.48 -15.20 -11.92
N PRO A 81 18.68 -15.36 -12.99
CA PRO A 81 18.84 -16.53 -13.88
C PRO A 81 19.96 -16.39 -14.94
N SER A 82 20.52 -15.20 -15.18
CA SER A 82 21.52 -15.00 -16.25
C SER A 82 22.99 -15.19 -15.85
N GLU A 83 23.30 -15.26 -14.55
CA GLU A 83 24.69 -15.38 -14.04
C GLU A 83 25.12 -16.85 -13.80
N ARG A 84 24.29 -17.83 -14.18
CA ARG A 84 24.56 -19.28 -14.04
C ARG A 84 24.96 -19.98 -15.35
N LYS A 85 25.47 -19.22 -16.33
CA LYS A 85 26.17 -19.79 -17.49
C LYS A 85 27.51 -19.06 -17.70
N LYS A 86 28.50 -19.39 -16.86
CA LYS A 86 29.91 -19.37 -17.23
C LYS A 86 30.57 -20.59 -16.60
#